data_AF-A0A8T0GMF3-F1
#
_entry.id   AF-A0A8T0GMF3-F1
#
_cell.length_a   1.000
_cell.length_b   1.000
_cell.length_c   1.000
_cell.angle_alpha   90.00
_cell.angle_beta   90.00
_cell.angle_gamma   90.00
#
_symmetry.space_group_name_H-M   'P 1'
#
loop_
_entity.id
_entity.type
_entity.pdbx_description
1 polymer ?
#
loop_
_entity_poly.entity_id
_entity_poly.type
_entity_poly.pdbx_seq_one_letter_code
_entity_poly.pdbx_strand_id
1 'polypeptide(L)'
;MEMKSGRSFVRKGGGGGGGGGGGGYLQAKGVRPGSHGVSLVSFGLDDVDQIIGGGIPVGSLVMIMEDNEAPHHMLLLRYFMAQGLVHSQPLFFASPLPSPQAFLGTLPAIASVRESKSRSMGPKDSSGEDELRIAWQYRRYLSEQKALEERRLRQQELTASSWAPSSSSFNHASTAGGSYEFCNDFDMRKPLERSLLIGAKCESFASGAHLGGLLDQCKDFVSKLARFGFL
;
A
#
# COMPACT_ATOMS: atom_id res chain seq x y z
N MET A 1 20.15 -48.20 7.37
CA MET A 1 19.55 -46.87 7.59
C MET A 1 19.57 -46.15 6.26
N GLU A 2 18.46 -46.19 5.52
CA GLU A 2 18.38 -45.68 4.16
C GLU A 2 17.59 -44.37 4.18
N MET A 3 18.27 -43.25 3.93
CA MET A 3 17.66 -41.92 3.89
C MET A 3 16.98 -41.72 2.53
N LYS A 4 15.64 -41.70 2.52
CA LYS A 4 14.86 -41.40 1.32
C LYS A 4 14.95 -39.90 1.00
N SER A 5 15.60 -39.58 -0.12
CA SER A 5 15.63 -38.24 -0.71
C SER A 5 14.22 -37.76 -1.04
N GLY A 6 13.88 -36.55 -0.59
CA GLY A 6 12.57 -35.92 -0.81
C GLY A 6 12.28 -35.69 -2.30
N ARG A 7 11.03 -35.95 -2.70
CA ARG A 7 10.53 -35.67 -4.05
C ARG A 7 10.30 -34.17 -4.19
N SER A 8 11.16 -33.49 -4.95
CA SER A 8 10.94 -32.12 -5.41
C SER A 8 9.78 -32.08 -6.42
N PHE A 9 8.74 -31.30 -6.14
CA PHE A 9 7.67 -31.01 -7.08
C PHE A 9 8.18 -30.03 -8.15
N VAL A 10 8.48 -30.54 -9.35
CA VAL A 10 8.72 -29.73 -10.54
C VAL A 10 7.39 -29.61 -11.30
N ARG A 11 6.87 -28.39 -11.44
CA ARG A 11 5.69 -28.12 -12.27
C ARG A 11 6.06 -28.30 -13.74
N LYS A 12 5.36 -29.21 -14.43
CA LYS A 12 5.51 -29.45 -15.87
C LYS A 12 4.76 -28.35 -16.63
N GLY A 13 5.50 -27.43 -17.25
CA GLY A 13 4.95 -26.42 -18.15
C GLY A 13 4.45 -27.05 -19.45
N GLY A 14 3.22 -26.71 -19.85
CA GLY A 14 2.65 -27.08 -21.15
C GLY A 14 3.36 -26.33 -22.28
N GLY A 15 3.73 -27.08 -23.33
CA GLY A 15 4.43 -26.54 -24.50
C GLY A 15 3.50 -25.80 -25.46
N GLY A 16 3.92 -24.59 -25.84
CA GLY A 16 3.43 -23.80 -26.97
C GLY A 16 4.54 -22.82 -27.35
N GLY A 17 4.99 -22.87 -28.62
CA GLY A 17 6.31 -22.40 -29.03
C GLY A 17 6.49 -20.88 -29.13
N GLY A 18 7.77 -20.46 -28.97
CA GLY A 18 8.34 -19.31 -29.68
C GLY A 18 8.82 -18.12 -28.83
N GLY A 19 10.10 -18.13 -28.44
CA GLY A 19 10.93 -16.92 -28.34
C GLY A 19 10.96 -16.14 -27.01
N GLY A 20 12.09 -16.25 -26.28
CA GLY A 20 12.50 -15.31 -25.22
C GLY A 20 12.32 -15.86 -23.80
N GLY A 21 13.42 -16.11 -23.10
CA GLY A 21 13.42 -16.69 -21.75
C GLY A 21 12.71 -15.83 -20.71
N GLY A 22 11.44 -16.15 -20.44
CA GLY A 22 10.67 -15.63 -19.31
C GLY A 22 10.35 -16.75 -18.33
N GLY A 23 10.87 -16.66 -17.09
CA GLY A 23 10.35 -17.47 -16.00
C GLY A 23 8.85 -17.20 -15.82
N GLY A 24 8.04 -18.23 -15.59
CA GLY A 24 6.58 -18.11 -15.54
C GLY A 24 6.08 -17.30 -14.34
N TYR A 25 6.07 -15.97 -14.46
CA TYR A 25 5.49 -15.06 -13.47
C TYR A 25 3.98 -14.88 -13.71
N LEU A 26 3.24 -14.64 -12.64
CA LEU A 26 1.84 -14.21 -12.74
C LEU A 26 1.82 -12.75 -13.19
N GLN A 27 1.23 -12.48 -14.35
CA GLN A 27 1.07 -11.13 -14.87
C GLN A 27 -0.32 -10.61 -14.50
N ALA A 28 -0.43 -9.99 -13.31
CA ALA A 28 -1.65 -9.37 -12.83
C ALA A 28 -1.36 -7.99 -12.22
N LYS A 29 -2.38 -7.13 -12.19
CA LYS A 29 -2.28 -5.78 -11.59
C LYS A 29 -1.92 -5.90 -10.11
N GLY A 30 -0.92 -5.13 -9.68
CA GLY A 30 -0.43 -5.21 -8.30
C GLY A 30 0.57 -6.34 -8.01
N VAL A 31 0.94 -7.13 -9.01
CA VAL A 31 1.94 -8.18 -8.88
C VAL A 31 3.29 -7.68 -9.38
N ARG A 32 4.33 -7.87 -8.56
CA ARG A 32 5.72 -7.56 -8.90
C ARG A 32 6.55 -8.85 -8.88
N PRO A 33 7.47 -9.06 -9.83
CA PRO A 33 8.42 -10.17 -9.73
C PRO A 33 9.38 -9.93 -8.56
N GLY A 34 9.46 -10.89 -7.64
CA GLY A 34 10.43 -10.94 -6.56
C GLY A 34 11.75 -11.60 -6.98
N SER A 35 12.67 -11.70 -6.03
CA SER A 35 13.90 -12.48 -6.20
C SER A 35 13.55 -13.96 -6.45
N HIS A 36 14.37 -14.67 -7.24
CA HIS A 36 14.17 -16.09 -7.56
C HIS A 36 12.89 -16.44 -8.34
N GLY A 37 12.24 -15.46 -8.98
CA GLY A 37 11.09 -15.72 -9.85
C GLY A 37 9.77 -15.96 -9.13
N VAL A 38 9.67 -15.60 -7.85
CA VAL A 38 8.39 -15.59 -7.13
C VAL A 38 7.58 -14.35 -7.52
N SER A 39 6.25 -14.47 -7.53
CA SER A 39 5.36 -13.32 -7.74
C SER A 39 4.97 -12.75 -6.38
N LEU A 40 5.16 -11.45 -6.17
CA LEU A 40 4.88 -10.76 -4.92
C LEU A 40 3.67 -9.82 -5.07
N VAL A 41 2.90 -9.68 -4.00
CA VAL A 41 1.84 -8.66 -3.83
C VAL A 41 2.17 -7.79 -2.62
N SER A 42 1.75 -6.53 -2.66
CA SER A 42 1.99 -5.59 -1.55
C SER A 42 1.04 -5.83 -0.38
N PHE A 43 1.54 -5.62 0.83
CA PHE A 43 0.76 -5.56 2.07
C PHE A 43 -0.13 -4.30 2.14
N GLY A 44 0.11 -3.30 1.28
CA GLY A 44 -0.52 -1.97 1.35
C GLY A 44 0.16 -1.00 2.31
N LEU A 45 1.34 -1.36 2.81
CA LEU A 45 2.22 -0.55 3.64
C LEU A 45 3.68 -0.77 3.20
N ASP A 46 4.33 0.28 2.72
CA ASP A 46 5.69 0.16 2.16
C ASP A 46 6.71 -0.30 3.21
N ASP A 47 6.61 0.22 4.45
CA ASP A 47 7.49 -0.19 5.55
C ASP A 47 7.37 -1.69 5.85
N VAL A 48 6.15 -2.24 5.84
CA VAL A 48 5.90 -3.66 6.08
C VAL A 48 6.44 -4.49 4.92
N ASP A 49 6.18 -4.06 3.68
CA ASP A 49 6.69 -4.73 2.49
C ASP A 49 8.23 -4.81 2.52
N GLN A 50 8.92 -3.73 2.87
CA GLN A 50 10.37 -3.72 3.01
C GLN A 50 10.87 -4.72 4.07
N ILE A 51 10.23 -4.76 5.23
CA ILE A 51 10.61 -5.67 6.34
C ILE A 51 10.45 -7.14 5.93
N ILE A 52 9.41 -7.48 5.17
CA ILE A 52 9.14 -8.88 4.76
C ILE A 52 9.84 -9.30 3.47
N GLY A 53 10.71 -8.44 2.91
CA GLY A 53 11.52 -8.77 1.72
C GLY A 53 10.91 -8.31 0.38
N GLY A 54 10.12 -7.25 0.39
CA GLY A 54 9.55 -6.58 -0.77
C GLY A 54 8.09 -6.91 -1.08
N GLY A 55 7.40 -7.64 -0.20
CA GLY A 55 5.99 -8.01 -0.33
C GLY A 55 5.70 -9.48 0.03
N ILE A 56 4.44 -9.87 -0.11
CA ILE A 56 3.95 -11.22 0.19
C ILE A 56 3.99 -12.09 -1.07
N PRO A 57 4.60 -13.29 -1.05
CA PRO A 57 4.54 -14.22 -2.17
C PRO A 57 3.12 -14.72 -2.44
N VAL A 58 2.69 -14.72 -3.71
CA VAL A 58 1.39 -15.27 -4.11
C VAL A 58 1.33 -16.77 -3.81
N GLY A 59 0.22 -17.20 -3.21
CA GLY A 59 0.01 -18.59 -2.77
C GLY A 59 0.58 -18.91 -1.38
N SER A 60 1.08 -17.91 -0.66
CA SER A 60 1.46 -18.04 0.75
C SER A 60 0.27 -17.84 1.69
N LEU A 61 0.46 -18.26 2.95
CA LEU A 61 -0.45 -17.98 4.06
C LEU A 61 0.24 -17.03 5.03
N VAL A 62 -0.41 -15.92 5.35
CA VAL A 62 0.09 -14.92 6.30
C VAL A 62 -0.81 -14.91 7.53
N MET A 63 -0.21 -14.98 8.70
CA MET A 63 -0.89 -14.91 9.99
C MET A 63 -0.40 -13.67 10.76
N ILE A 64 -1.33 -12.84 11.21
CA ILE A 64 -1.04 -11.67 12.03
C ILE A 64 -1.42 -12.04 13.47
N MET A 65 -0.44 -11.99 14.36
CA MET A 65 -0.63 -12.18 15.79
C MET A 65 -0.55 -10.83 16.48
N GLU A 66 -1.39 -10.64 17.48
CA GLU A 66 -1.45 -9.40 18.24
C GLU A 66 -1.33 -9.69 19.74
N ASP A 67 -0.67 -8.77 20.44
CA ASP A 67 -0.63 -8.70 21.88
C ASP A 67 -1.74 -7.77 22.41
N ASN A 68 -2.24 -8.07 23.60
CA ASN A 68 -3.35 -7.35 24.24
C ASN A 68 -3.07 -5.85 24.42
N GLU A 69 -1.81 -5.48 24.59
CA GLU A 69 -1.40 -4.08 24.81
C GLU A 69 -1.27 -3.27 23.50
N ALA A 70 -1.32 -3.90 22.32
CA ALA A 70 -1.16 -3.22 21.03
C ALA A 70 -2.06 -3.71 19.85
N PRO A 71 -3.40 -3.63 19.95
CA PRO A 71 -4.37 -3.12 18.94
C PRO A 71 -4.35 -3.22 17.40
N HIS A 72 -3.31 -3.64 16.67
CA HIS A 72 -3.12 -3.20 15.27
C HIS A 72 -3.43 -4.20 14.14
N HIS A 73 -3.82 -5.44 14.41
CA HIS A 73 -4.09 -6.47 13.38
C HIS A 73 -5.18 -6.05 12.41
N MET A 74 -6.24 -5.40 12.91
CA MET A 74 -7.33 -4.91 12.07
C MET A 74 -6.92 -3.73 11.22
N LEU A 75 -5.91 -2.95 11.64
CA LEU A 75 -5.37 -1.87 10.82
C LEU A 75 -4.60 -2.47 9.63
N LEU A 76 -3.69 -3.39 9.91
CA LEU A 76 -2.91 -4.12 8.90
C LEU A 76 -3.82 -4.81 7.87
N LEU A 77 -4.89 -5.46 8.34
CA LEU A 77 -5.88 -6.10 7.48
C LEU A 77 -6.59 -5.10 6.54
N ARG A 78 -6.92 -3.89 7.03
CA ARG A 78 -7.55 -2.86 6.18
C ARG A 78 -6.63 -2.40 5.06
N TYR A 79 -5.34 -2.19 5.32
CA TYR A 79 -4.37 -1.83 4.28
C TYR A 79 -4.26 -2.92 3.22
N PHE A 80 -4.13 -4.18 3.63
CA PHE A 80 -4.05 -5.30 2.69
C PHE A 80 -5.30 -5.40 1.80
N MET A 81 -6.48 -5.27 2.39
CA MET A 81 -7.75 -5.32 1.65
C MET A 81 -7.93 -4.12 0.73
N ALA A 82 -7.59 -2.91 1.18
CA ALA A 82 -7.66 -1.71 0.37
C ALA A 82 -6.73 -1.80 -0.84
N GLN A 83 -5.50 -2.30 -0.64
CA GLN A 83 -4.52 -2.51 -1.70
C GLN A 83 -5.03 -3.46 -2.78
N GLY A 84 -5.57 -4.62 -2.38
CA GLY A 84 -6.19 -5.57 -3.31
C GLY A 84 -7.33 -4.93 -4.12
N LEU A 85 -8.21 -4.18 -3.47
CA LEU A 85 -9.37 -3.56 -4.15
C LEU A 85 -8.98 -2.43 -5.10
N VAL A 86 -8.00 -1.60 -4.75
CA VAL A 86 -7.43 -0.58 -5.66
C VAL A 86 -6.82 -1.23 -6.90
N HIS A 87 -6.21 -2.40 -6.72
CA HIS A 87 -5.71 -3.22 -7.81
C HIS A 87 -6.78 -4.03 -8.54
N SER A 88 -8.05 -3.85 -8.18
CA SER A 88 -9.18 -4.59 -8.76
C SER A 88 -8.99 -6.11 -8.62
N GLN A 89 -8.26 -6.54 -7.59
CA GLN A 89 -8.09 -7.94 -7.25
C GLN A 89 -9.35 -8.43 -6.52
N PRO A 90 -9.78 -9.66 -6.80
CA PRO A 90 -10.95 -10.23 -6.16
C PRO A 90 -10.69 -10.45 -4.66
N LEU A 91 -11.61 -9.98 -3.83
CA LEU A 91 -11.50 -10.05 -2.38
C LEU A 91 -12.60 -10.94 -1.79
N PHE A 92 -12.21 -11.94 -1.01
CA PHE A 92 -13.10 -12.72 -0.17
C PHE A 92 -12.78 -12.44 1.30
N PHE A 93 -13.74 -11.86 2.03
CA PHE A 93 -13.59 -11.53 3.43
C PHE A 93 -14.55 -12.35 4.28
N ALA A 94 -13.99 -13.24 5.09
CA ALA A 94 -14.73 -14.01 6.08
C ALA A 94 -14.49 -13.40 7.46
N SER A 95 -15.55 -13.12 8.21
CA SER A 95 -15.44 -12.54 9.56
C SER A 95 -16.31 -13.29 10.57
N PRO A 96 -15.87 -13.45 11.83
CA PRO A 96 -16.74 -13.91 12.90
C PRO A 96 -17.78 -12.86 13.32
N LEU A 97 -17.67 -11.62 12.84
CA LEU A 97 -18.59 -10.53 13.16
C LEU A 97 -19.94 -10.71 12.44
N PRO A 98 -21.07 -10.28 13.05
CA PRO A 98 -22.40 -10.39 12.43
C PRO A 98 -22.54 -9.60 11.12
N SER A 99 -21.81 -8.49 10.97
CA SER A 99 -21.91 -7.57 9.83
C SER A 99 -20.54 -7.26 9.20
N PRO A 100 -19.93 -8.22 8.46
CA PRO A 100 -18.62 -8.04 7.82
C PRO A 100 -18.58 -6.90 6.79
N GLN A 101 -19.73 -6.56 6.20
CA GLN A 101 -19.88 -5.44 5.26
C GLN A 101 -19.52 -4.08 5.90
N ALA A 102 -19.81 -3.89 7.19
CA ALA A 102 -19.46 -2.65 7.88
C ALA A 102 -17.94 -2.44 7.92
N PHE A 103 -17.17 -3.52 8.02
CA PHE A 103 -15.70 -3.47 8.00
C PHE A 103 -15.17 -2.97 6.66
N LEU A 104 -15.75 -3.38 5.54
CA LEU A 104 -15.36 -2.88 4.20
C LEU A 104 -15.57 -1.37 4.05
N GLY A 105 -16.59 -0.81 4.70
CA GLY A 105 -16.83 0.64 4.72
C GLY A 105 -15.74 1.44 5.46
N THR A 106 -14.86 0.76 6.21
CA THR A 106 -13.76 1.39 6.97
C THR A 106 -12.40 1.26 6.29
N LEU A 107 -12.35 0.69 5.08
CA LEU A 107 -11.09 0.59 4.33
C LEU A 107 -10.58 1.98 3.96
N PRO A 108 -9.27 2.26 4.06
CA PRO A 108 -8.72 3.56 3.71
C PRO A 108 -8.76 3.81 2.20
N ALA A 109 -8.95 5.07 1.80
CA ALA A 109 -8.78 5.52 0.43
C ALA A 109 -7.32 5.78 0.10
N ILE A 110 -6.97 5.74 -1.20
CA ILE A 110 -5.66 6.17 -1.68
C ILE A 110 -5.45 7.63 -1.27
N ALA A 111 -4.30 7.92 -0.67
CA ALA A 111 -3.90 9.27 -0.35
C ALA A 111 -3.77 10.08 -1.65
N SER A 112 -4.56 11.15 -1.78
CA SER A 112 -4.45 12.01 -2.95
C SER A 112 -3.11 12.74 -2.93
N VAL A 113 -2.29 12.57 -3.98
CA VAL A 113 -1.04 13.34 -4.23
C VAL A 113 -1.26 14.87 -4.15
N ARG A 114 -2.52 15.31 -4.26
CA ARG A 114 -2.92 16.72 -4.16
C ARG A 114 -2.69 17.33 -2.78
N GLU A 115 -2.67 16.55 -1.72
CA GLU A 115 -2.55 17.07 -0.35
C GLU A 115 -1.09 17.18 0.13
N SER A 116 -0.18 16.42 -0.49
CA SER A 116 1.28 16.51 -0.26
C SER A 116 1.96 17.60 -1.09
N LYS A 117 1.24 18.23 -2.04
CA LYS A 117 1.76 19.26 -2.95
C LYS A 117 1.09 20.64 -2.80
N SER A 118 0.41 20.94 -1.71
CA SER A 118 -0.11 22.29 -1.44
C SER A 118 0.87 23.21 -0.69
N ARG A 119 2.11 22.79 -0.44
CA ARG A 119 3.18 23.64 0.13
C ARG A 119 3.99 24.45 -0.90
N SER A 120 3.63 24.44 -2.17
CA SER A 120 4.30 25.27 -3.18
C SER A 120 3.34 25.60 -4.33
N MET A 121 2.81 26.82 -4.31
CA MET A 121 2.42 27.70 -5.44
C MET A 121 1.20 28.54 -5.01
N GLY A 122 1.42 29.82 -4.71
CA GLY A 122 0.35 30.82 -4.75
C GLY A 122 0.12 31.31 -6.18
N PRO A 123 -0.61 32.42 -6.39
CA PRO A 123 -1.82 32.88 -5.72
C PRO A 123 -3.04 32.64 -6.63
N LYS A 124 -4.23 32.43 -6.06
CA LYS A 124 -5.50 32.67 -6.76
C LYS A 124 -6.46 33.34 -5.81
N ASP A 125 -6.88 34.52 -6.23
CA ASP A 125 -7.75 35.44 -5.51
C ASP A 125 -9.14 34.87 -5.24
N SER A 126 -9.74 35.47 -4.21
CA SER A 126 -11.16 35.67 -3.91
C SER A 126 -11.83 34.81 -2.82
N SER A 127 -12.37 35.57 -1.84
CA SER A 127 -13.35 35.27 -0.79
C SER A 127 -12.92 34.47 0.44
N GLY A 128 -12.11 35.08 1.32
CA GLY A 128 -11.84 34.59 2.68
C GLY A 128 -11.02 35.56 3.51
N GLU A 129 -11.41 36.84 3.55
CA GLU A 129 -10.56 37.95 4.00
C GLU A 129 -10.38 38.10 5.52
N ASP A 130 -10.99 37.24 6.33
CA ASP A 130 -10.81 37.27 7.80
C ASP A 130 -10.07 36.06 8.40
N GLU A 131 -9.77 35.00 7.64
CA GLU A 131 -9.21 33.76 8.23
C GLU A 131 -7.67 33.65 8.18
N LEU A 132 -6.95 34.61 7.58
CA LEU A 132 -5.48 34.49 7.40
C LEU A 132 -4.67 35.73 7.81
N ARG A 133 -5.22 36.64 8.61
CA ARG A 133 -4.44 37.74 9.21
C ARG A 133 -3.31 37.22 10.11
N ILE A 134 -3.58 36.15 10.86
CA ILE A 134 -2.61 35.53 11.76
C ILE A 134 -1.49 34.83 10.96
N ALA A 135 -1.86 34.09 9.90
CA ALA A 135 -0.90 33.39 9.04
C ALA A 135 0.05 34.34 8.31
N TRP A 136 -0.44 35.51 7.87
CA TRP A 136 0.41 36.53 7.23
C TRP A 136 1.43 37.13 8.19
N GLN A 137 1.03 37.37 9.45
CA GLN A 137 1.96 37.90 10.46
C GLN A 137 3.05 36.88 10.83
N TYR A 138 2.73 35.60 10.98
CA TYR A 138 3.76 34.57 11.18
C TYR A 138 4.69 34.45 9.98
N ARG A 139 4.17 34.55 8.75
CA ARG A 139 5.00 34.53 7.53
C ARG A 139 5.99 35.70 7.51
N ARG A 140 5.52 36.90 7.86
CA ARG A 140 6.36 38.10 7.95
C ARG A 140 7.41 37.97 9.06
N TYR A 141 7.01 37.49 10.23
CA TYR A 141 7.93 37.26 11.36
C TYR A 141 8.99 36.21 11.03
N LEU A 142 8.61 35.08 10.42
CA LEU A 142 9.53 34.03 9.98
C LEU A 142 10.47 34.51 8.86
N SER A 143 10.00 35.37 7.95
CA SER A 143 10.85 35.96 6.91
C SER A 143 11.85 36.96 7.49
N GLU A 144 11.45 37.75 8.48
CA GLU A 144 12.33 38.70 9.16
C GLU A 144 13.37 37.95 10.03
N GLN A 145 12.99 36.87 10.70
CA GLN A 145 13.88 35.96 11.43
C GLN A 145 14.94 35.33 10.50
N LYS A 146 14.53 34.78 9.35
CA LYS A 146 15.47 34.22 8.36
C LYS A 146 16.41 35.27 7.78
N ALA A 147 15.91 36.46 7.46
CA ALA A 147 16.74 37.55 6.94
C ALA A 147 17.76 38.06 7.99
N LEU A 148 17.39 38.05 9.28
CA LEU A 148 18.29 38.37 10.40
C LEU A 148 19.33 37.27 10.64
N GLU A 149 18.95 36.00 10.54
CA GLU A 149 19.88 34.86 10.60
C GLU A 149 20.85 34.88 9.41
N GLU A 150 20.38 35.09 8.18
CA GLU A 150 21.22 35.22 6.99
C GLU A 150 22.17 36.42 7.08
N ARG A 151 21.74 37.55 7.65
CA ARG A 151 22.63 38.70 7.93
C ARG A 151 23.67 38.40 9.01
N ARG A 152 23.31 37.64 10.05
CA ARG A 152 24.23 37.19 11.11
C ARG A 152 25.23 36.16 10.57
N LEU A 153 24.78 35.22 9.75
CA LEU A 153 25.61 34.24 9.07
C LEU A 153 26.59 34.92 8.10
N ARG A 154 26.13 35.88 7.28
CA ARG A 154 27.01 36.68 6.42
C ARG A 154 28.03 37.53 7.20
N GLN A 155 27.71 37.94 8.43
CA GLN A 155 28.68 38.61 9.30
C GLN A 155 29.68 37.64 9.94
N GLN A 156 29.32 36.37 10.16
CA GLN A 156 30.23 35.32 10.65
C GLN A 156 31.09 34.71 9.54
N GLU A 157 30.63 34.72 8.29
CA GLU A 157 31.32 34.16 7.12
C GLU A 157 32.52 35.01 6.62
N LEU A 158 32.83 36.13 7.29
CA LEU A 158 34.10 36.84 7.15
C LEU A 158 35.19 36.32 8.11
N THR A 159 34.91 35.29 8.93
CA THR A 159 35.85 34.82 9.96
C THR A 159 36.05 33.30 10.05
N ALA A 160 35.36 32.48 9.25
CA ALA A 160 35.52 31.02 9.32
C ALA A 160 35.45 30.37 7.94
N SER A 161 36.61 30.32 7.27
CA SER A 161 36.86 29.42 6.16
C SER A 161 36.88 27.96 6.62
N SER A 162 36.26 27.10 5.81
CA SER A 162 36.55 25.66 5.66
C SER A 162 35.82 24.68 6.59
N TRP A 163 34.57 24.32 6.26
CA TRP A 163 34.11 22.92 6.04
C TRP A 163 32.57 22.83 5.94
N ALA A 164 32.03 22.20 4.89
CA ALA A 164 30.61 21.86 4.79
C ALA A 164 30.48 20.40 4.32
N PRO A 165 29.71 19.54 5.01
CA PRO A 165 29.32 18.24 4.47
C PRO A 165 27.92 18.31 3.83
N SER A 166 27.81 17.73 2.64
CA SER A 166 26.55 17.54 1.92
C SER A 166 25.77 16.37 2.52
N SER A 167 24.56 16.62 3.03
CA SER A 167 23.60 15.56 3.34
C SER A 167 22.79 15.22 2.09
N SER A 168 22.96 14.00 1.57
CA SER A 168 22.17 13.46 0.47
C SER A 168 20.79 13.03 0.98
N SER A 169 19.77 13.83 0.73
CA SER A 169 18.38 13.39 0.82
C SER A 169 18.07 12.49 -0.38
N PHE A 170 17.88 11.20 -0.14
CA PHE A 170 17.35 10.27 -1.13
C PHE A 170 15.85 10.53 -1.28
N ASN A 171 15.49 11.43 -2.19
CA ASN A 171 14.13 11.55 -2.68
C ASN A 171 13.97 10.64 -3.89
N HIS A 172 13.28 9.53 -3.73
CA HIS A 172 12.80 8.76 -4.88
C HIS A 172 11.46 9.37 -5.33
N ALA A 173 11.53 10.27 -6.30
CA ALA A 173 10.35 10.80 -6.96
C ALA A 173 9.79 9.72 -7.90
N SER A 174 8.65 9.14 -7.55
CA SER A 174 7.87 8.31 -8.46
C SER A 174 7.26 9.20 -9.54
N THR A 175 7.77 9.07 -10.76
CA THR A 175 7.28 9.75 -11.96
C THR A 175 5.81 9.43 -12.18
N ALA A 176 4.99 10.48 -12.19
CA ALA A 176 3.62 10.43 -12.67
C ALA A 176 3.58 9.95 -14.13
N GLY A 177 3.13 8.72 -14.31
CA GLY A 177 2.72 8.12 -15.57
C GLY A 177 1.75 7.01 -15.23
N GLY A 178 0.63 6.88 -15.96
CA GLY A 178 -0.49 6.00 -15.63
C GLY A 178 -0.14 4.51 -15.63
N SER A 179 0.58 4.08 -14.60
CA SER A 179 0.95 2.71 -14.25
C SER A 179 0.58 2.55 -12.79
N TYR A 180 -0.18 1.51 -12.46
CA TYR A 180 -0.58 1.26 -11.08
C TYR A 180 0.65 1.04 -10.20
N GLU A 181 0.71 1.76 -9.08
CA GLU A 181 1.81 1.59 -8.12
C GLU A 181 1.71 0.23 -7.44
N PHE A 182 2.86 -0.40 -7.18
CA PHE A 182 2.92 -1.71 -6.51
C PHE A 182 2.38 -1.63 -5.07
N CYS A 183 2.69 -0.56 -4.35
CA CYS A 183 2.15 -0.19 -3.04
C CYS A 183 1.58 1.22 -3.19
N ASN A 184 0.33 1.46 -2.80
CA ASN A 184 -0.23 2.81 -2.76
C ASN A 184 -0.05 3.40 -1.36
N ASP A 185 -0.01 4.73 -1.28
CA ASP A 185 -0.18 5.44 -0.01
C ASP A 185 -1.68 5.58 0.31
N PHE A 186 -2.05 5.46 1.58
CA PHE A 186 -3.44 5.33 2.03
C PHE A 186 -3.74 6.31 3.17
N ASP A 187 -4.82 7.08 3.01
CA ASP A 187 -5.30 8.03 4.03
C ASP A 187 -6.45 7.41 4.83
N MET A 188 -6.15 6.99 6.06
CA MET A 188 -7.12 6.41 7.00
C MET A 188 -8.28 7.34 7.38
N ARG A 189 -8.15 8.65 7.13
CA ARG A 189 -9.20 9.63 7.43
C ARG A 189 -10.32 9.62 6.40
N LYS A 190 -10.09 8.97 5.25
CA LYS A 190 -11.02 8.92 4.11
C LYS A 190 -11.38 7.46 3.82
N PRO A 191 -12.68 7.10 3.80
CA PRO A 191 -13.08 5.75 3.44
C PRO A 191 -12.90 5.52 1.94
N LEU A 192 -12.60 4.27 1.57
CA LEU A 192 -12.44 3.83 0.18
C LEU A 192 -13.71 4.09 -0.65
N GLU A 193 -13.50 4.45 -1.91
CA GLU A 193 -14.57 4.64 -2.89
C GLU A 193 -15.50 3.41 -2.97
N ARG A 194 -16.82 3.63 -2.83
CA ARG A 194 -17.81 2.54 -2.83
C ARG A 194 -17.81 1.74 -4.13
N SER A 195 -17.43 2.35 -5.24
CA SER A 195 -17.31 1.70 -6.55
C SER A 195 -16.28 0.57 -6.54
N LEU A 196 -15.21 0.69 -5.75
CA LEU A 196 -14.16 -0.33 -5.61
C LEU A 196 -14.61 -1.50 -4.71
N LEU A 197 -15.59 -1.28 -3.83
CA LEU A 197 -16.13 -2.32 -2.95
C LEU A 197 -17.00 -3.34 -3.71
N ILE A 198 -17.46 -3.03 -4.92
CA ILE A 198 -18.36 -3.90 -5.71
C ILE A 198 -17.73 -5.26 -6.01
N GLY A 199 -16.39 -5.34 -6.07
CA GLY A 199 -15.65 -6.59 -6.29
C GLY A 199 -15.43 -7.45 -5.04
N ALA A 200 -15.81 -6.98 -3.85
CA ALA A 200 -15.60 -7.69 -2.60
C ALA A 200 -16.80 -8.59 -2.24
N LYS A 201 -16.51 -9.85 -1.90
CA LYS A 201 -17.47 -10.77 -1.31
C LYS A 201 -17.22 -10.89 0.19
N CYS A 202 -18.25 -10.67 1.01
CA CYS A 202 -18.19 -10.77 2.46
C CYS A 202 -19.08 -11.89 2.98
N GLU A 203 -18.56 -12.70 3.89
CA GLU A 203 -19.28 -13.78 4.55
C GLU A 203 -19.09 -13.68 6.07
N SER A 204 -20.18 -13.82 6.82
CA SER A 204 -20.12 -13.94 8.27
C SER A 204 -20.14 -15.42 8.64
N PHE A 205 -19.29 -15.82 9.57
CA PHE A 205 -19.32 -17.16 10.16
C PHE A 205 -19.56 -17.10 11.67
N ALA A 206 -20.35 -16.11 12.12
CA ALA A 206 -20.75 -15.95 13.51
C ALA A 206 -21.12 -17.30 14.18
N SER A 207 -20.80 -17.41 15.47
CA SER A 207 -20.86 -18.63 16.28
C SER A 207 -21.96 -19.62 15.85
N GLY A 208 -21.57 -20.75 15.26
CA GLY A 208 -22.47 -21.80 14.75
C GLY A 208 -22.22 -22.22 13.29
N ALA A 209 -21.38 -21.49 12.54
CA ALA A 209 -21.03 -21.85 11.18
C ALA A 209 -20.09 -23.08 11.11
N HIS A 210 -20.46 -24.08 10.30
CA HIS A 210 -19.62 -25.25 10.04
C HIS A 210 -18.49 -24.89 9.08
N LEU A 211 -17.24 -25.29 9.37
CA LEU A 211 -16.07 -25.02 8.53
C LEU A 211 -16.26 -25.50 7.07
N GLY A 212 -17.05 -26.57 6.89
CA GLY A 212 -17.43 -27.06 5.56
C GLY A 212 -18.20 -26.02 4.72
N GLY A 213 -19.10 -25.24 5.34
CA GLY A 213 -19.84 -24.19 4.64
C GLY A 213 -18.92 -23.07 4.16
N LEU A 214 -17.97 -22.65 4.99
CA LEU A 214 -16.95 -21.66 4.60
C LEU A 214 -16.08 -22.19 3.46
N LEU A 215 -15.66 -23.45 3.52
CA LEU A 215 -14.88 -24.08 2.46
C LEU A 215 -15.65 -24.09 1.13
N ASP A 216 -16.93 -24.40 1.15
CA ASP A 216 -17.75 -24.41 -0.06
C ASP A 216 -17.95 -22.99 -0.60
N GLN A 217 -18.13 -21.99 0.26
CA GLN A 217 -18.15 -20.57 -0.14
C GLN A 217 -16.84 -20.12 -0.80
N CYS A 218 -15.69 -20.59 -0.31
CA CYS A 218 -14.38 -20.33 -0.92
C CYS A 218 -14.25 -21.02 -2.28
N LYS A 219 -14.67 -22.28 -2.42
CA LYS A 219 -14.69 -22.99 -3.71
C LYS A 219 -15.57 -22.28 -4.72
N ASP A 220 -16.75 -21.86 -4.31
CA ASP A 220 -17.68 -21.09 -5.13
C ASP A 220 -17.07 -19.76 -5.57
N PHE A 221 -16.40 -19.06 -4.67
CA PHE A 221 -15.69 -17.82 -5.00
C PHE A 221 -14.60 -18.06 -6.04
N VAL A 222 -13.71 -19.03 -5.82
CA VAL A 222 -12.62 -19.36 -6.74
C VAL A 222 -13.14 -19.82 -8.11
N SER A 223 -14.20 -20.63 -8.15
CA SER A 223 -14.80 -21.09 -9.41
C SER A 223 -15.37 -19.95 -10.26
N LYS A 224 -15.88 -18.88 -9.62
CA LYS A 224 -16.30 -17.66 -10.32
C LYS A 224 -15.10 -16.92 -10.90
N LEU A 225 -13.99 -16.83 -10.16
CA LEU A 225 -12.77 -16.17 -10.65
C LEU A 225 -12.15 -16.85 -11.87
N ALA A 226 -12.13 -18.19 -11.90
CA ALA A 226 -11.66 -18.95 -13.06
C ALA A 226 -12.49 -18.68 -14.33
N ARG A 227 -13.77 -18.32 -14.19
CA ARG A 227 -14.64 -17.96 -15.31
C ARG A 227 -14.41 -16.53 -15.82
N PHE A 228 -13.81 -15.66 -15.01
CA PHE A 228 -13.51 -14.28 -15.35
C PHE A 228 -12.06 -14.07 -15.81
N GLY A 229 -11.28 -15.15 -16.00
CA GLY A 229 -9.91 -15.07 -16.52
C GLY A 229 -8.88 -14.50 -15.54
N PHE A 230 -9.16 -14.56 -14.23
CA PHE A 230 -8.23 -14.11 -13.18
C PHE A 230 -7.24 -15.21 -12.71
N LEU A 231 -7.36 -16.44 -13.24
CA LEU A 231 -6.53 -17.60 -12.91
C LEU A 231 -6.14 -18.36 -14.19
#